data_AF-A0A6F9KF84-F1
#
_entry.id   AF-A0A6F9KF84-F1
#
_cell.length_a   1.000
_cell.length_b   1.000
_cell.length_c   1.000
_cell.angle_alpha   90.00
_cell.angle_beta   90.00
_cell.angle_gamma   90.00
#
_symmetry.space_group_name_H-M   'P 1'
#
loop_
_entity.id
_entity.type
_entity.pdbx_description
1 polymer ?
#
loop_
_entity_poly.entity_id
_entity_poly.type
_entity_poly.pdbx_seq_one_letter_code
_entity_poly.pdbx_strand_id
1 'polypeptide(L)' 'MNVSKADFENFLKTPEAAELLKSYEIANPISQNYGTPAFVVNGKYQIVPSAINSPEALIEITKELSKQK' A
#
# COMPACT_ATOMS: atom_id res chain seq x y z
N MET A 1 11.43 17.58 -5.45
CA MET A 1 11.83 16.47 -6.35
C MET A 1 11.62 16.95 -7.77
N ASN A 2 12.69 17.11 -8.57
CA ASN A 2 12.58 17.45 -9.99
C ASN A 2 13.04 16.23 -10.81
N VAL A 3 12.09 15.36 -11.17
CA VAL A 3 12.31 14.29 -12.14
C VAL A 3 11.88 14.81 -13.51
N SER A 4 12.72 14.64 -14.52
CA SER A 4 12.33 15.04 -15.88
C SER A 4 11.32 14.06 -16.46
N LYS A 5 10.46 14.53 -17.36
CA LYS A 5 9.53 13.65 -18.09
C LYS A 5 10.26 12.52 -18.81
N ALA A 6 11.42 12.81 -19.39
CA ALA A 6 12.23 11.81 -20.09
C ALA A 6 12.74 10.71 -19.15
N ASP A 7 13.19 11.08 -17.96
CA ASP A 7 13.66 10.11 -16.95
C ASP A 7 12.52 9.22 -16.47
N PHE A 8 11.34 9.79 -16.25
CA PHE A 8 10.14 9.03 -15.90
C PHE A 8 9.75 8.05 -17.02
N GLU A 9 9.69 8.51 -18.27
CA GLU A 9 9.34 7.67 -19.42
C GLU A 9 10.38 6.57 -19.68
N ASN A 10 11.66 6.82 -19.40
CA ASN A 10 12.70 5.81 -19.48
C ASN A 10 12.58 4.79 -18.35
N PHE A 11 12.27 5.25 -17.12
CA PHE A 11 12.02 4.36 -15.99
C PHE A 11 10.84 3.42 -16.26
N LEU A 12 9.74 3.92 -16.82
CA LEU A 12 8.57 3.09 -17.17
C LEU A 12 8.87 1.91 -18.12
N LYS A 13 10.01 1.94 -18.84
CA LYS A 13 10.43 0.87 -19.76
C LYS A 13 11.32 -0.17 -19.10
N THR A 14 11.73 0.02 -17.84
CA THR A 14 12.62 -0.92 -17.15
C THR A 14 11.84 -2.14 -16.65
N PRO A 15 12.50 -3.30 -16.47
CA PRO A 15 11.89 -4.45 -15.79
C PRO A 15 11.41 -4.11 -14.38
N GLU A 16 12.13 -3.24 -13.67
CA GLU A 16 11.78 -2.79 -12.32
C GLU A 16 10.41 -2.09 -12.28
N ALA A 17 10.12 -1.19 -13.22
CA ALA A 17 8.82 -0.54 -13.30
C ALA A 17 7.71 -1.55 -13.61
N ALA A 18 7.96 -2.51 -14.49
CA ALA A 18 7.00 -3.57 -14.81
C ALA A 18 6.71 -4.48 -13.60
N GLU A 19 7.73 -4.85 -12.84
CA GLU A 19 7.58 -5.64 -11.61
C GLU A 19 6.82 -4.87 -10.53
N LEU A 20 7.10 -3.57 -10.37
CA LEU A 20 6.39 -2.71 -9.42
C LEU A 20 4.90 -2.62 -9.77
N LEU A 21 4.56 -2.34 -11.03
CA LEU A 21 3.17 -2.27 -11.49
C LEU A 21 2.45 -3.62 -11.32
N LYS A 22 3.11 -4.73 -11.67
CA LYS A 22 2.57 -6.08 -11.47
C LYS A 22 2.33 -6.40 -10.00
N SER A 23 3.23 -6.00 -9.10
CA SER A 23 3.04 -6.20 -7.65
C SER A 23 1.82 -5.44 -7.14
N TYR A 24 1.59 -4.23 -7.67
CA TYR A 24 0.43 -3.42 -7.33
C TYR A 24 -0.88 -4.03 -7.86
N GLU A 25 -0.88 -4.51 -9.11
CA GLU A 25 -2.02 -5.21 -9.71
C GLU A 25 -2.43 -6.46 -8.92
N ILE A 26 -1.45 -7.21 -8.40
CA ILE A 26 -1.70 -8.38 -7.55
C ILE A 26 -2.23 -7.96 -6.17
N ALA A 27 -1.69 -6.90 -5.58
CA ALA A 27 -2.07 -6.45 -4.24
C ALA A 27 -3.47 -5.83 -4.20
N ASN A 28 -3.89 -5.14 -5.26
CA ASN A 28 -5.17 -4.42 -5.29
C ASN A 28 -6.40 -5.32 -4.99
N PRO A 29 -6.61 -6.48 -5.65
CA PRO A 29 -7.72 -7.38 -5.32
C PRO A 29 -7.55 -8.08 -3.97
N ILE A 30 -6.32 -8.30 -3.49
CA ILE A 30 -6.07 -8.87 -2.15
C ILE A 30 -6.50 -7.89 -1.06
N SER A 31 -6.24 -6.59 -1.28
CA SER A 31 -6.57 -5.55 -0.31
C SER A 31 -8.07 -5.31 -0.14
N GLN A 32 -8.88 -5.61 -1.17
CA GLN A 32 -10.34 -5.44 -1.18
C GLN A 32 -10.81 -4.08 -0.63
N ASN A 33 -10.08 -3.00 -0.93
CA ASN A 33 -10.31 -1.69 -0.34
C ASN A 33 -11.72 -1.16 -0.66
N TYR A 34 -12.50 -0.87 0.38
CA TYR A 34 -13.82 -0.21 0.25
C TYR A 34 -13.77 1.33 0.12
N GLY A 35 -12.57 1.92 0.08
CA GLY A 35 -12.35 3.37 -0.04
C GLY A 35 -10.89 3.75 0.19
N THR A 36 -10.52 5.00 -0.10
CA THR A 36 -9.18 5.56 0.15
C THR A 36 -9.28 6.74 1.14
N PRO A 37 -8.36 6.87 2.11
CA PRO A 37 -7.20 6.01 2.39
C PRO A 37 -7.58 4.66 3.03
N ALA A 38 -6.77 3.62 2.76
CA ALA A 38 -6.93 2.28 3.34
C ALA A 38 -5.58 1.71 3.80
N PHE A 39 -5.61 0.98 4.91
CA PHE A 39 -4.46 0.26 5.45
C PHE A 39 -4.85 -1.21 5.63
N VAL A 40 -4.17 -2.11 4.90
CA VAL A 40 -4.41 -3.55 4.99
C VAL A 40 -3.17 -4.24 5.52
N VAL A 41 -3.33 -5.01 6.60
CA VAL A 41 -2.26 -5.76 7.26
C VAL A 41 -2.40 -7.24 6.91
N ASN A 42 -1.29 -7.89 6.57
CA ASN A 42 -1.21 -9.30 6.16
C ASN A 42 -2.15 -9.68 4.99
N GLY A 43 -2.55 -8.71 4.16
CA GLY A 43 -3.48 -8.94 3.04
C GLY A 43 -4.88 -9.43 3.46
N LYS A 44 -5.24 -9.27 4.74
CA LYS A 44 -6.44 -9.86 5.35
C LYS A 44 -7.21 -8.88 6.24
N TYR A 45 -6.50 -7.99 6.93
CA TYR A 45 -7.11 -7.10 7.91
C TYR A 45 -7.06 -5.65 7.44
N GLN A 46 -8.20 -5.12 6.97
CA GLN A 46 -8.32 -3.70 6.68
C GLN A 46 -8.65 -2.93 7.96
N ILE A 47 -7.85 -1.89 8.26
CA ILE A 47 -8.08 -1.00 9.40
C ILE A 47 -9.24 -0.05 9.06
N VAL A 48 -10.24 -0.02 9.93
CA VAL A 48 -11.34 0.94 9.81
C VAL A 48 -10.80 2.35 10.09
N PRO A 49 -10.93 3.33 9.18
CA PRO A 49 -10.34 4.65 9.36
C PRO A 49 -10.76 5.37 10.64
N SER A 50 -12.00 5.17 11.09
CA SER A 50 -12.51 5.76 12.34
C SER A 50 -11.82 5.24 13.61
N ALA A 51 -11.09 4.12 13.54
CA ALA A 51 -10.28 3.61 14.64
C ALA A 51 -8.92 4.32 14.76
N ILE A 52 -8.51 5.09 13.74
CA ILE A 52 -7.24 5.82 13.71
C ILE A 52 -7.47 7.24 14.24
N ASN A 53 -7.34 7.40 15.56
CA ASN A 53 -7.47 8.69 16.23
C ASN A 53 -6.14 9.43 16.41
N SER A 54 -5.02 8.74 16.21
CA SER A 54 -3.66 9.32 16.20
C SER A 54 -2.69 8.42 15.40
N PRO A 55 -1.50 8.93 15.04
CA PRO A 55 -0.44 8.11 14.46
C PRO A 55 -0.02 6.93 15.34
N GLU A 56 0.01 7.12 16.66
CA GLU A 56 0.35 6.08 17.64
C GLU A 56 -0.68 4.94 17.62
N ALA A 57 -1.97 5.28 17.51
CA ALA A 57 -3.03 4.28 17.38
C ALA A 57 -2.87 3.44 16.10
N LEU A 58 -2.51 4.06 14.97
CA LEU A 58 -2.21 3.31 13.75
C LEU A 58 -1.03 2.34 13.95
N ILE A 59 0.05 2.79 14.59
CA ILE A 59 1.22 1.95 14.89
C ILE A 59 0.83 0.76 15.78
N GLU A 60 0.03 0.98 16.81
CA GLU A 60 -0.41 -0.07 17.73
C GLU A 60 -1.32 -1.09 17.04
N ILE A 61 -2.33 -0.62 16.30
CA ILE A 61 -3.23 -1.49 15.53
C ILE A 61 -2.45 -2.31 14.50
N THR A 62 -1.53 -1.69 13.76
CA THR A 62 -0.69 -2.42 12.78
C THR A 62 0.16 -3.47 13.47
N LYS A 63 0.83 -3.15 14.59
CA LYS A 63 1.65 -4.12 15.34
C LYS A 63 0.83 -5.31 15.82
N GLU A 64 -0.39 -5.08 16.27
CA GLU A 64 -1.25 -6.15 16.75
C GLU A 64 -1.74 -7.04 15.60
N LEU A 65 -2.21 -6.44 14.52
CA LEU A 65 -2.66 -7.18 13.33
C LEU A 65 -1.53 -7.94 12.64
N SER A 66 -0.30 -7.43 12.65
CA SER A 66 0.86 -8.12 12.07
C SER A 66 1.21 -9.44 12.77
N LYS A 67 0.84 -9.60 14.05
CA LYS A 67 1.04 -10.86 14.80
C LYS A 67 0.01 -11.93 14.44
N GLN A 68 -1.12 -11.54 13.84
CA GLN A 68 -2.21 -12.45 13.50
C GLN A 68 -1.89 -13.22 12.21
N LYS A 69 -2.12 -14.53 12.20
CA LYS A 69 -1.89 -15.43 11.06
C LYS A 69 -3.05 -15.43 10.05
#